data_AF-A0A8T6PC99-F1
#
_entry.id   AF-A0A8T6PC99-F1
#
_cell.length_a   1.000
_cell.length_b   1.000
_cell.length_c   1.000
_cell.angle_alpha   90.00
_cell.angle_beta   90.00
_cell.angle_gamma   90.00
#
_symmetry.space_group_name_H-M   'P 1'
#
loop_
_entity.id
_entity.type
_entity.pdbx_description
1 polymer ?
#
loop_
_entity_poly.entity_id
_entity_poly.type
_entity_poly.pdbx_seq_one_letter_code
_entity_poly.pdbx_strand_id
1 'polypeptide(L)'
;MRDSYLTTTVGLRRDIPPMRLFEKAKKFGVWNPSDIDFSQDIEDWKGMAEDEKDLVLRLTSLFQAGEEAVTLDLLPLVMVIAQEGRLEEELYLTTFLFEEAKHTDFFRRFLDEVAGTSSDLSHYLTDNYRQIFYHALPNALQSLKEDASPLAQARASVTYNMIVEGMLAETGYHAYFTALAKND
;
A
#
# COMPACT_ATOMS: atom_id res chain seq x y z
N MET A 1 -4.67 31.52 -4.37
CA MET A 1 -3.57 32.29 -3.75
C MET A 1 -3.46 31.79 -2.31
N ARG A 2 -2.26 31.62 -1.75
CA ARG A 2 -2.10 31.21 -0.34
C ARG A 2 -1.99 32.47 0.52
N ASP A 3 -2.86 32.61 1.51
CA ASP A 3 -2.95 33.82 2.34
C ASP A 3 -2.10 33.73 3.62
N SER A 4 -1.76 32.52 4.06
CA SER A 4 -0.88 32.29 5.22
C SER A 4 -0.24 30.90 5.18
N TYR A 5 0.75 30.67 6.05
CA TYR A 5 1.35 29.36 6.31
C TYR A 5 1.19 29.00 7.79
N LEU A 6 0.75 27.78 8.07
CA LEU A 6 0.54 27.28 9.44
C LEU A 6 1.83 27.36 10.26
N THR A 7 2.96 26.98 9.65
CA THR A 7 4.26 26.88 10.33
C THR A 7 4.91 28.22 10.67
N THR A 8 4.55 29.30 9.99
CA THR A 8 5.04 30.67 10.31
C THR A 8 4.11 31.42 11.27
N THR A 9 2.96 30.84 11.62
CA THR A 9 1.95 31.47 12.47
C THR A 9 1.77 30.73 13.79
N VAL A 10 1.21 29.52 13.75
CA VAL A 10 0.88 28.72 14.94
C VAL A 10 1.84 27.55 15.17
N GLY A 11 2.59 27.14 14.14
CA GLY A 11 3.50 26.00 14.22
C GLY A 11 2.81 24.64 14.04
N LEU A 12 3.55 23.55 14.27
CA LEU A 12 3.05 22.18 14.20
C LEU A 12 2.66 21.67 15.60
N ARG A 13 1.51 21.01 15.70
CA ARG A 13 1.12 20.24 16.89
C ARG A 13 1.83 18.89 16.89
N ARG A 14 2.97 18.80 17.56
CA ARG A 14 3.78 17.56 17.57
C ARG A 14 3.19 16.42 18.41
N ASP A 15 2.24 16.71 19.28
CA ASP A 15 1.68 15.79 20.26
C ASP A 15 0.47 15.00 19.75
N ILE A 16 -0.09 15.36 18.59
CA ILE A 16 -1.26 14.65 18.01
C ILE A 16 -0.85 13.39 17.23
N PRO A 17 -1.78 12.43 17.03
CA PRO A 17 -1.46 11.14 16.42
C PRO A 17 -0.74 11.21 15.06
N PRO A 18 -1.13 12.05 14.10
CA PRO A 18 -0.48 12.13 12.78
C PRO A 18 1.01 12.48 12.88
N MET A 19 1.39 13.46 13.73
CA MET A 19 2.80 13.80 13.93
C MET A 19 3.58 12.70 14.64
N ARG A 20 2.96 11.99 15.59
CA ARG A 20 3.60 10.82 16.22
C ARG A 20 3.82 9.69 15.21
N LEU A 21 2.88 9.47 14.30
CA LEU A 21 3.02 8.49 13.22
C LEU A 21 4.07 8.93 12.20
N PHE A 22 4.11 10.21 11.82
CA PHE A 22 5.15 10.76 10.95
C PHE A 22 6.57 10.59 11.55
N GLU A 23 6.74 10.86 12.84
CA GLU A 23 8.03 10.61 13.52
C GLU A 23 8.39 9.11 13.55
N LYS A 24 7.41 8.23 13.75
CA LYS A 24 7.62 6.79 13.66
C LYS A 24 8.00 6.35 12.25
N ALA A 25 7.29 6.84 11.23
CA ALA A 25 7.54 6.51 9.83
C ALA A 25 8.97 6.87 9.43
N LYS A 26 9.46 8.06 9.77
CA LYS A 26 10.86 8.45 9.52
C LYS A 26 11.89 7.55 10.23
N LYS A 27 11.54 7.00 11.41
CA LYS A 27 12.45 6.18 12.20
C LYS A 27 12.45 4.71 11.76
N PHE A 28 11.30 4.18 11.38
CA PHE A 28 11.09 2.75 11.16
C PHE A 28 10.85 2.38 9.68
N GLY A 29 10.36 3.33 8.86
CA GLY A 29 10.16 3.17 7.42
C GLY A 29 11.43 3.38 6.58
N VAL A 30 12.61 3.14 7.16
CA VAL A 30 13.91 3.39 6.51
C VAL A 30 14.39 2.22 5.62
N TRP A 31 13.61 1.14 5.56
CA TRP A 31 13.90 0.03 4.66
C TRP A 31 13.80 0.48 3.20
N ASN A 32 14.67 -0.10 2.37
CA ASN A 32 14.74 0.16 0.94
C ASN A 32 14.63 -1.20 0.24
N PRO A 33 13.64 -1.41 -0.63
CA PRO A 33 13.51 -2.67 -1.36
C PRO A 33 14.86 -3.06 -1.97
N SER A 34 15.54 -2.16 -2.68
CA SER A 34 16.80 -2.45 -3.40
C SER A 34 17.94 -3.01 -2.54
N ASP A 35 17.88 -2.88 -1.22
CA ASP A 35 18.90 -3.41 -0.30
C ASP A 35 18.59 -4.84 0.18
N ILE A 36 17.43 -5.40 -0.18
CA ILE A 36 17.05 -6.79 0.10
C ILE A 36 17.80 -7.72 -0.85
N ASP A 37 18.58 -8.63 -0.27
CA ASP A 37 19.30 -9.69 -0.97
C ASP A 37 18.39 -10.90 -1.19
N PHE A 38 18.00 -11.13 -2.45
CA PHE A 38 17.16 -12.25 -2.88
C PHE A 38 17.96 -13.49 -3.32
N SER A 39 19.27 -13.54 -3.09
CA SER A 39 20.11 -14.64 -3.58
C SER A 39 19.66 -16.02 -3.09
N GLN A 40 19.18 -16.11 -1.84
CA GLN A 40 18.65 -17.36 -1.30
C GLN A 40 17.26 -17.67 -1.85
N ASP A 41 16.36 -16.68 -1.92
CA ASP A 41 15.02 -16.82 -2.48
C ASP A 41 15.04 -17.38 -3.92
N ILE A 42 16.02 -16.97 -4.73
CA ILE A 42 16.25 -17.49 -6.09
C ILE A 42 16.52 -19.00 -6.09
N GLU A 43 17.33 -19.49 -5.16
CA GLU A 43 17.63 -20.92 -5.06
C GLU A 43 16.46 -21.71 -4.49
N ASP A 44 15.77 -21.15 -3.48
CA ASP A 44 14.59 -21.76 -2.88
C ASP A 44 13.48 -21.89 -3.92
N TRP A 45 13.26 -20.84 -4.72
CA TRP A 45 12.29 -20.85 -5.82
C TRP A 45 12.54 -22.00 -6.80
N LYS A 46 13.80 -22.26 -7.19
CA LYS A 46 14.13 -23.39 -8.09
C LYS A 46 13.76 -24.74 -7.49
N GLY A 47 13.86 -24.87 -6.17
CA GLY A 47 13.53 -26.08 -5.43
C GLY A 47 12.04 -26.31 -5.19
N MET A 48 11.20 -25.28 -5.26
CA MET A 48 9.75 -25.39 -5.04
C MET A 48 9.04 -26.21 -6.12
N ALA A 49 8.02 -26.95 -5.71
CA ALA A 49 7.13 -27.63 -6.64
C ALA A 49 6.27 -26.62 -7.43
N GLU A 50 5.81 -27.02 -8.62
CA GLU A 50 5.09 -26.10 -9.52
C GLU A 50 3.75 -25.61 -8.96
N ASP A 51 3.07 -26.42 -8.15
CA ASP A 51 1.85 -26.03 -7.43
C ASP A 51 2.13 -25.04 -6.29
N GLU A 52 3.25 -25.18 -5.60
CA GLU A 52 3.72 -24.22 -4.60
C GLU A 52 4.09 -22.89 -5.25
N LYS A 53 4.78 -22.92 -6.39
CA LYS A 53 5.07 -21.73 -7.21
C LYS A 53 3.81 -21.04 -7.68
N ASP A 54 2.81 -21.78 -8.21
CA ASP A 54 1.52 -21.20 -8.62
C ASP A 54 0.82 -20.49 -7.45
N LEU A 55 0.86 -21.09 -6.26
CA LEU A 55 0.26 -20.50 -5.07
C LEU A 55 0.96 -19.19 -4.67
N VAL A 56 2.29 -19.18 -4.65
CA VAL A 56 3.07 -17.97 -4.35
C VAL A 56 2.88 -16.91 -5.42
N LEU A 57 2.90 -17.27 -6.71
CA LEU A 57 2.63 -16.34 -7.80
C LEU A 57 1.24 -15.73 -7.69
N ARG A 58 0.22 -16.55 -7.40
CA ARG A 58 -1.14 -16.06 -7.20
C ARG A 58 -1.20 -15.01 -6.11
N LEU A 59 -0.69 -15.33 -4.91
CA LEU A 59 -0.72 -14.40 -3.78
C LEU A 59 0.07 -13.12 -4.09
N THR A 60 1.25 -13.26 -4.68
CA THR A 60 2.12 -12.14 -5.08
C THR A 60 1.47 -11.25 -6.13
N SER A 61 0.69 -11.83 -7.06
CA SER A 61 -0.03 -11.07 -8.08
C SER A 61 -1.13 -10.21 -7.48
N LEU A 62 -1.83 -10.73 -6.45
CA LEU A 62 -2.85 -9.96 -5.72
C LEU A 62 -2.22 -8.79 -4.96
N PHE A 63 -1.08 -9.03 -4.29
CA PHE A 63 -0.35 -7.95 -3.63
C PHE A 63 0.18 -6.93 -4.63
N GLN A 64 0.93 -7.34 -5.66
CA GLN A 64 1.49 -6.42 -6.66
C GLN A 64 0.45 -5.46 -7.24
N ALA A 65 -0.70 -5.99 -7.65
CA ALA A 65 -1.78 -5.15 -8.20
C ALA A 65 -2.45 -4.29 -7.12
N GLY A 66 -2.51 -4.78 -5.89
CA GLY A 66 -3.08 -4.08 -4.75
C GLY A 66 -2.22 -2.88 -4.35
N GLU A 67 -0.91 -3.10 -4.17
CA GLU A 67 0.08 -2.07 -3.83
C GLU A 67 0.12 -0.95 -4.88
N GLU A 68 0.07 -1.32 -6.16
CA GLU A 68 -0.02 -0.34 -7.24
C GLU A 68 -1.33 0.47 -7.16
N ALA A 69 -2.47 -0.20 -6.93
CA ALA A 69 -3.76 0.48 -6.82
C ALA A 69 -3.79 1.47 -5.65
N VAL A 70 -3.31 1.07 -4.47
CA VAL A 70 -3.30 1.92 -3.27
C VAL A 70 -2.28 3.07 -3.39
N THR A 71 -1.20 2.89 -4.16
CA THR A 71 -0.27 3.96 -4.54
C THR A 71 -0.96 5.00 -5.44
N LEU A 72 -1.73 4.56 -6.44
CA LEU A 72 -2.42 5.43 -7.38
C LEU A 72 -3.59 6.19 -6.73
N ASP A 73 -4.38 5.48 -5.94
CA ASP A 73 -5.68 5.97 -5.46
C ASP A 73 -5.62 6.71 -4.12
N LEU A 74 -4.47 6.77 -3.43
CA LEU A 74 -4.36 7.54 -2.18
C LEU A 74 -4.36 9.07 -2.41
N LEU A 75 -3.88 9.53 -3.57
CA LEU A 75 -3.69 10.96 -3.86
C LEU A 75 -4.92 11.86 -3.63
N PRO A 76 -6.16 11.49 -4.03
CA PRO A 76 -7.35 12.28 -3.74
C PRO A 76 -7.55 12.54 -2.24
N LEU A 77 -7.27 11.57 -1.37
CA LEU A 77 -7.37 11.76 0.08
C LEU A 77 -6.32 12.75 0.57
N VAL A 78 -5.06 12.64 0.12
CA VAL A 78 -4.00 13.60 0.44
C VAL A 78 -4.41 15.02 0.05
N MET A 79 -5.01 15.18 -1.13
CA MET A 79 -5.48 16.48 -1.62
C MET A 79 -6.59 17.05 -0.73
N VAL A 80 -7.57 16.25 -0.30
CA VAL A 80 -8.62 16.70 0.63
C VAL A 80 -8.02 17.17 1.95
N ILE A 81 -7.14 16.37 2.56
CA ILE A 81 -6.48 16.72 3.83
C ILE A 81 -5.67 18.02 3.72
N ALA A 82 -4.95 18.21 2.60
CA ALA A 82 -4.22 19.43 2.32
C ALA A 82 -5.16 20.65 2.16
N GLN A 83 -6.29 20.49 1.46
CA GLN A 83 -7.27 21.56 1.25
C GLN A 83 -7.99 21.95 2.54
N GLU A 84 -8.20 21.01 3.46
CA GLU A 84 -8.74 21.28 4.80
C GLU A 84 -7.72 21.95 5.75
N GLY A 85 -6.47 22.14 5.31
CA GLY A 85 -5.42 22.77 6.12
C GLY A 85 -4.91 21.88 7.27
N ARG A 86 -5.11 20.56 7.18
CA ARG A 86 -4.69 19.57 8.18
C ARG A 86 -3.23 19.16 7.94
N LEU A 87 -2.32 20.12 8.04
CA LEU A 87 -0.92 19.97 7.63
C LEU A 87 -0.20 18.79 8.30
N GLU A 88 -0.42 18.54 9.59
CA GLU A 88 0.21 17.40 10.28
C GLU A 88 -0.18 16.04 9.70
N GLU A 89 -1.41 15.91 9.20
CA GLU A 89 -1.88 14.70 8.53
C GLU A 89 -1.36 14.61 7.11
N GLU A 90 -1.31 15.73 6.39
CA GLU A 90 -0.67 15.81 5.06
C GLU A 90 0.78 15.33 5.13
N LEU A 91 1.56 15.77 6.14
CA LEU A 91 2.93 15.31 6.39
C LEU A 91 3.00 13.80 6.62
N TYR A 92 2.09 13.23 7.41
CA TYR A 92 2.07 11.78 7.62
C TYR A 92 1.73 11.04 6.32
N LEU A 93 0.72 11.49 5.58
CA LEU A 93 0.28 10.85 4.35
C LEU A 93 1.36 10.86 3.25
N THR A 94 2.33 11.79 3.28
CA THR A 94 3.49 11.68 2.36
C THR A 94 4.32 10.44 2.64
N THR A 95 4.48 10.06 3.91
CA THR A 95 5.19 8.82 4.27
C THR A 95 4.37 7.60 3.92
N PHE A 96 3.05 7.66 4.12
CA PHE A 96 2.12 6.61 3.73
C PHE A 96 2.25 6.28 2.24
N LEU A 97 2.12 7.29 1.38
CA LEU A 97 2.25 7.11 -0.07
C LEU A 97 3.63 6.57 -0.49
N PHE A 98 4.69 6.99 0.21
CA PHE A 98 6.03 6.49 -0.07
C PHE A 98 6.21 5.01 0.33
N GLU A 99 5.58 4.56 1.42
CA GLU A 99 5.58 3.14 1.77
C GLU A 99 4.87 2.30 0.70
N GLU A 100 3.71 2.72 0.19
CA GLU A 100 3.02 1.98 -0.89
C GLU A 100 3.84 1.90 -2.17
N ALA A 101 4.56 2.97 -2.50
CA ALA A 101 5.49 2.96 -3.62
C ALA A 101 6.62 1.94 -3.41
N LYS A 102 7.15 1.82 -2.19
CA LYS A 102 8.15 0.79 -1.86
C LYS A 102 7.59 -0.62 -1.87
N HIS A 103 6.35 -0.84 -1.43
CA HIS A 103 5.71 -2.15 -1.54
C HIS A 103 5.53 -2.56 -3.01
N THR A 104 5.06 -1.62 -3.84
CA THR A 104 4.91 -1.81 -5.29
C THR A 104 6.24 -2.19 -5.95
N ASP A 105 7.32 -1.49 -5.59
CA ASP A 105 8.69 -1.78 -6.07
C ASP A 105 9.19 -3.15 -5.56
N PHE A 106 8.99 -3.45 -4.28
CA PHE A 106 9.41 -4.71 -3.66
C PHE A 106 8.81 -5.93 -4.36
N PHE A 107 7.49 -5.97 -4.54
CA PHE A 107 6.85 -7.13 -5.19
C PHE A 107 7.27 -7.27 -6.64
N ARG A 108 7.52 -6.16 -7.35
CA ARG A 108 7.96 -6.21 -8.74
C ARG A 108 9.36 -6.80 -8.83
N ARG A 109 10.25 -6.37 -7.93
CA ARG A 109 11.60 -6.93 -7.80
C ARG A 109 11.58 -8.42 -7.48
N PHE A 110 10.73 -8.87 -6.54
CA PHE A 110 10.58 -10.30 -6.27
C PHE A 110 10.15 -11.08 -7.53
N LEU A 111 9.17 -10.58 -8.27
CA LEU A 111 8.68 -11.23 -9.49
C LEU A 111 9.74 -11.28 -10.61
N ASP A 112 10.59 -10.26 -10.71
CA ASP A 112 11.66 -10.16 -11.70
C ASP A 112 12.90 -10.99 -11.33
N GLU A 113 13.37 -10.86 -10.08
CA GLU A 113 14.64 -11.44 -9.62
C GLU A 113 14.47 -12.89 -9.15
N VAL A 114 13.40 -13.19 -8.41
CA VAL A 114 13.16 -14.52 -7.82
C VAL A 114 12.32 -15.40 -8.74
N ALA A 115 11.10 -14.95 -9.04
CA ALA A 115 10.18 -15.78 -9.82
C ALA A 115 10.59 -15.88 -11.30
N GLY A 116 11.35 -14.88 -11.79
CA GLY A 116 11.81 -14.81 -13.18
C GLY A 116 10.66 -14.79 -14.19
N THR A 117 9.48 -14.29 -13.79
CA THR A 117 8.27 -14.37 -14.62
C THR A 117 8.04 -13.09 -15.42
N SER A 118 8.03 -13.24 -16.75
CA SER A 118 7.58 -12.20 -17.69
C SER A 118 6.13 -12.43 -18.16
N SER A 119 5.42 -13.39 -17.56
CA SER A 119 4.06 -13.72 -17.96
C SER A 119 3.04 -12.71 -17.42
N ASP A 120 1.91 -12.59 -18.11
CA ASP A 120 0.79 -11.78 -17.63
C ASP A 120 0.12 -12.48 -16.44
N LEU A 121 0.28 -11.91 -15.25
CA LEU A 121 -0.28 -12.40 -14.00
C LEU A 121 -1.74 -11.94 -13.77
N SER A 122 -2.31 -11.14 -14.68
CA SER A 122 -3.66 -10.60 -14.54
C SER A 122 -4.76 -11.68 -14.51
N HIS A 123 -4.44 -12.90 -14.95
CA HIS A 123 -5.34 -14.05 -14.89
C HIS A 123 -5.63 -14.53 -13.46
N TYR A 124 -4.78 -14.20 -12.47
CA TYR A 124 -5.07 -14.45 -11.05
C TYR A 124 -6.08 -13.44 -10.46
N LEU A 125 -6.34 -12.32 -11.16
CA LEU A 125 -7.20 -11.24 -10.68
C LEU A 125 -8.67 -11.54 -10.98
N THR A 126 -9.26 -12.37 -10.12
CA THR A 126 -10.66 -12.83 -10.20
C THR A 126 -11.68 -11.69 -10.11
N ASP A 127 -12.94 -11.98 -10.46
CA ASP A 127 -14.02 -11.00 -10.41
C ASP A 127 -14.20 -10.35 -9.03
N ASN A 128 -14.07 -11.13 -7.94
CA ASN A 128 -14.17 -10.60 -6.58
C ASN A 128 -13.05 -9.61 -6.26
N TYR A 129 -11.83 -9.89 -6.71
CA TYR A 129 -10.71 -8.97 -6.58
C TYR A 129 -10.99 -7.68 -7.36
N ARG A 130 -11.50 -7.81 -8.59
CA ARG A 130 -11.86 -6.67 -9.45
C ARG A 130 -12.96 -5.80 -8.84
N GLN A 131 -13.98 -6.38 -8.21
CA GLN A 131 -15.01 -5.60 -7.51
C GLN A 131 -14.42 -4.64 -6.46
N ILE A 132 -13.34 -5.04 -5.79
CA ILE A 132 -12.69 -4.23 -4.77
C ILE A 132 -11.70 -3.25 -5.41
N PHE A 133 -10.66 -3.76 -6.07
CA PHE A 133 -9.51 -2.96 -6.49
C PHE A 133 -9.73 -2.20 -7.80
N TYR A 134 -10.61 -2.67 -8.70
CA TYR A 134 -10.89 -1.99 -9.97
C TYR A 134 -12.13 -1.09 -9.89
N HIS A 135 -12.95 -1.26 -8.85
CA HIS A 135 -14.22 -0.55 -8.72
C HIS A 135 -14.37 0.14 -7.36
N ALA A 136 -14.54 -0.60 -6.26
CA ALA A 136 -14.88 0.00 -4.97
C ALA A 136 -13.82 0.99 -4.46
N LEU A 137 -12.55 0.60 -4.49
CA LEU A 137 -11.42 1.41 -4.03
C LEU A 137 -11.27 2.71 -4.85
N PRO A 138 -11.06 2.66 -6.17
CA PRO A 138 -10.95 3.89 -6.97
C PRO A 138 -12.22 4.73 -6.88
N ASN A 139 -13.42 4.14 -6.91
CA ASN A 139 -14.66 4.93 -6.80
C ASN A 139 -14.75 5.69 -5.47
N ALA A 140 -14.39 5.05 -4.35
CA ALA A 140 -14.45 5.68 -3.04
C ALA A 140 -13.45 6.85 -2.91
N LEU A 141 -12.21 6.68 -3.39
CA LEU A 141 -11.18 7.71 -3.27
C LEU A 141 -11.33 8.80 -4.32
N GLN A 142 -11.57 8.44 -5.59
CA GLN A 142 -11.72 9.43 -6.65
C GLN A 142 -12.95 10.32 -6.44
N SER A 143 -14.02 9.83 -5.78
CA SER A 143 -15.17 10.66 -5.42
C SER A 143 -14.82 11.85 -4.51
N LEU A 144 -13.71 11.77 -3.76
CA LEU A 144 -13.24 12.87 -2.90
C LEU A 144 -12.87 14.13 -3.67
N LYS A 145 -12.61 14.02 -4.98
CA LYS A 145 -12.39 15.17 -5.86
C LYS A 145 -13.64 16.04 -6.03
N GLU A 146 -14.83 15.45 -5.85
CA GLU A 146 -16.12 16.11 -6.01
C GLU A 146 -16.87 16.29 -4.68
N ASP A 147 -16.74 15.34 -3.75
CA ASP A 147 -17.36 15.35 -2.43
C ASP A 147 -16.32 15.05 -1.34
N ALA A 148 -15.86 16.09 -0.67
CA ALA A 148 -14.94 15.99 0.47
C ALA A 148 -15.66 15.91 1.83
N SER A 149 -16.97 15.62 1.86
CA SER A 149 -17.73 15.57 3.11
C SER A 149 -17.16 14.53 4.10
N PRO A 150 -17.39 14.69 5.41
CA PRO A 150 -16.95 13.71 6.41
C PRO A 150 -17.44 12.28 6.12
N LEU A 151 -18.63 12.13 5.53
CA LEU A 151 -19.17 10.83 5.12
C LEU A 151 -18.39 10.23 3.95
N ALA A 152 -18.02 11.03 2.95
CA ALA A 152 -17.20 10.58 1.84
C ALA A 152 -15.79 10.18 2.29
N GLN A 153 -15.16 10.98 3.15
CA GLN A 153 -13.86 10.65 3.77
C GLN A 153 -13.93 9.36 4.59
N ALA A 154 -14.99 9.16 5.38
CA ALA A 154 -15.18 7.93 6.14
C ALA A 154 -15.34 6.71 5.22
N ARG A 155 -16.09 6.83 4.11
CA ARG A 155 -16.21 5.76 3.11
C ARG A 155 -14.86 5.44 2.47
N ALA A 156 -14.08 6.45 2.08
CA ALA A 156 -12.76 6.26 1.50
C ALA A 156 -11.83 5.54 2.49
N SER A 157 -11.77 5.99 3.75
CA SER A 157 -10.92 5.37 4.77
C SER A 157 -11.36 3.96 5.15
N VAL A 158 -12.67 3.67 5.20
CA VAL A 158 -13.15 2.30 5.43
C VAL A 158 -12.76 1.38 4.28
N THR A 159 -12.96 1.80 3.04
CA THR A 159 -12.63 0.99 1.86
C THR A 159 -11.13 0.73 1.76
N TYR A 160 -10.30 1.77 1.90
CA TYR A 160 -8.84 1.66 1.84
C TYR A 160 -8.29 0.99 3.11
N ASN A 161 -8.37 1.68 4.24
CA ASN A 161 -7.58 1.30 5.41
C ASN A 161 -8.16 0.11 6.17
N MET A 162 -9.49 0.00 6.25
CA MET A 162 -10.10 -1.05 7.09
C MET A 162 -10.32 -2.34 6.30
N ILE A 163 -10.68 -2.25 5.02
CA ILE A 163 -10.94 -3.42 4.17
C ILE A 163 -9.70 -3.84 3.37
N VAL A 164 -9.15 -2.95 2.54
CA VAL A 164 -8.00 -3.30 1.69
C VAL A 164 -6.78 -3.63 2.55
N GLU A 165 -6.38 -2.74 3.46
CA GLU A 165 -5.20 -2.98 4.31
C GLU A 165 -5.54 -3.86 5.51
N GLY A 166 -6.44 -3.37 6.38
CA GLY A 166 -6.71 -3.96 7.69
C GLY A 166 -7.44 -5.31 7.68
N MET A 167 -7.86 -5.80 6.52
CA MET A 167 -8.47 -7.13 6.38
C MET A 167 -7.77 -7.96 5.28
N LEU A 168 -7.71 -7.46 4.05
CA LEU A 168 -7.19 -8.27 2.93
C LEU A 168 -5.66 -8.39 3.00
N ALA A 169 -4.94 -7.27 3.14
CA ALA A 169 -3.48 -7.30 3.23
C ALA A 169 -3.02 -8.08 4.48
N GLU A 170 -3.60 -7.81 5.65
CA GLU A 170 -3.29 -8.54 6.89
C GLU A 170 -3.53 -10.06 6.77
N THR A 171 -4.62 -10.47 6.11
CA THR A 171 -4.87 -11.89 5.83
C THR A 171 -3.84 -12.47 4.86
N GLY A 172 -3.42 -11.67 3.87
CA GLY A 172 -2.37 -12.04 2.93
C GLY A 172 -0.99 -12.21 3.59
N TYR A 173 -0.62 -11.33 4.52
CA TYR A 173 0.61 -11.49 5.32
C TYR A 173 0.57 -12.78 6.14
N HIS A 174 -0.57 -13.08 6.77
CA HIS A 174 -0.76 -14.33 7.49
C HIS A 174 -0.65 -15.56 6.57
N ALA A 175 -1.15 -15.47 5.33
CA ALA A 175 -1.02 -16.52 4.33
C ALA A 175 0.44 -16.75 3.92
N TYR A 176 1.20 -15.69 3.63
CA TYR A 176 2.64 -15.79 3.35
C TYR A 176 3.38 -16.46 4.52
N PHE A 177 3.18 -15.97 5.74
CA PHE A 177 3.83 -16.53 6.92
C PHE A 177 3.50 -18.03 7.07
N THR A 178 2.23 -18.40 6.93
CA THR A 178 1.80 -19.80 7.12
C THR A 178 2.31 -20.73 6.02
N ALA A 179 2.40 -20.25 4.78
CA ALA A 179 2.85 -21.03 3.64
C ALA A 179 4.38 -21.20 3.61
N LEU A 180 5.12 -20.13 3.91
CA LEU A 180 6.58 -20.10 3.79
C LEU A 180 7.29 -20.54 5.06
N ALA A 181 6.82 -20.16 6.25
CA ALA A 181 7.49 -20.52 7.52
C ALA A 181 7.36 -22.01 7.91
N LYS A 182 6.53 -22.79 7.19
CA LYS A 182 6.44 -24.24 7.38
C LYS A 182 7.48 -25.02 6.57
N ASN A 183 8.18 -24.35 5.65
CA ASN A 183 9.18 -24.95 4.78
C ASN A 183 10.64 -24.65 5.21
N ASP A 184 10.82 -23.94 6.34
CA ASP A 184 12.09 -23.80 7.09
C ASP A 184 12.28 -24.94 8.11
#